data_AF-A0A8X7U6U1-F1
#
_entry.id   AF-A0A8X7U6U1-F1
#
_cell.length_a   1.000
_cell.length_b   1.000
_cell.length_c   1.000
_cell.angle_alpha   90.00
_cell.angle_beta   90.00
_cell.angle_gamma   90.00
#
_symmetry.space_group_name_H-M   'P 1'
#
loop_
_entity.id
_entity.type
_entity.pdbx_description
1 polymer ?
#
loop_
_entity_poly.entity_id
_entity_poly.type
_entity_poly.pdbx_seq_one_letter_code
_entity_poly.pdbx_strand_id
1 'polypeptide(L)'
;MSFEGEEEEETFEHTLLVVREVSVYKIPPRTTSGGYKCGEWLQSDKIWSGRLRVVSCKDRCEIRLEDSSSGDLFAACFVDPARRENSVEPSLDSSRYFVLRIDDGRGKYAFIGLGFAERNEAFDFNVALSDHEKYVRREKEKEKEAGETSESDDHIDIHPAVNHRLKVSGSVHKL
;
A
#
# COMPACT_ATOMS: atom_id res chain seq x y z
N MET A 1 34.15 -19.37 10.29
CA MET A 1 33.59 -18.74 9.08
C MET A 1 32.12 -18.53 9.37
N SER A 2 31.76 -17.29 9.64
CA SER A 2 30.39 -16.88 9.92
C SER A 2 29.57 -17.07 8.65
N PHE A 3 28.50 -17.85 8.76
CA PHE A 3 27.45 -17.91 7.76
C PHE A 3 26.60 -16.64 7.99
N GLU A 4 26.95 -15.56 7.30
CA GLU A 4 25.99 -14.48 7.06
C GLU A 4 24.98 -15.03 6.06
N GLY A 5 23.91 -15.62 6.58
CA GLY A 5 22.69 -15.78 5.80
C GLY A 5 22.13 -14.38 5.61
N GLU A 6 22.42 -13.77 4.46
CA GLU A 6 21.56 -12.73 3.95
C GLU A 6 20.16 -13.34 3.86
N GLU A 7 19.29 -12.99 4.80
CA GLU A 7 17.86 -13.10 4.60
C GLU A 7 17.55 -12.21 3.39
N GLU A 8 17.63 -12.80 2.20
CA GLU A 8 16.86 -12.32 1.06
C GLU A 8 15.42 -12.40 1.53
N GLU A 9 14.93 -11.33 2.16
CA GLU A 9 13.52 -11.17 2.43
C GLU A 9 12.82 -11.27 1.08
N GLU A 10 12.34 -12.48 0.75
CA GLU A 10 11.56 -12.77 -0.44
C GLU A 10 10.51 -11.67 -0.54
N THR A 11 10.73 -10.71 -1.45
CA THR A 11 9.79 -9.63 -1.71
C THR A 11 8.61 -10.26 -2.44
N PHE A 12 7.69 -10.84 -1.67
CA PHE A 12 6.47 -11.42 -2.22
C PHE A 12 5.65 -10.31 -2.87
N GLU A 13 5.54 -10.38 -4.20
CA GLU A 13 4.60 -9.57 -4.97
C GLU A 13 3.22 -10.25 -4.92
N HIS A 14 2.21 -9.57 -4.40
CA HIS A 14 0.84 -10.06 -4.39
C HIS A 14 -0.02 -9.27 -5.38
N THR A 15 -0.61 -9.96 -6.37
CA THR A 15 -1.55 -9.32 -7.29
C THR A 15 -2.88 -9.08 -6.58
N LEU A 16 -3.26 -7.81 -6.40
CA LEU A 16 -4.51 -7.41 -5.74
C LEU A 16 -5.69 -7.38 -6.71
N LEU A 17 -5.46 -6.93 -7.95
CA LEU A 17 -6.51 -6.80 -8.95
C LEU A 17 -5.95 -6.92 -10.36
N VAL A 18 -6.72 -7.54 -11.26
CA VAL A 18 -6.46 -7.56 -12.70
C VAL A 18 -7.72 -7.13 -13.43
N VAL A 19 -7.62 -6.04 -14.21
CA VAL A 19 -8.70 -5.52 -15.05
C VAL A 19 -8.33 -5.76 -16.50
N ARG A 20 -9.22 -6.40 -17.25
CA ARG A 20 -8.93 -6.91 -18.59
C ARG A 20 -8.76 -5.80 -19.61
N GLU A 21 -9.55 -4.74 -19.49
CA GLU A 21 -9.55 -3.64 -20.43
C GLU A 21 -9.70 -2.30 -19.72
N VAL A 22 -8.68 -1.45 -19.88
CA VAL A 22 -8.70 -0.05 -19.49
C VAL A 22 -8.29 0.82 -20.66
N SER A 23 -8.73 2.07 -20.65
CA SER A 23 -8.32 3.09 -21.62
C SER A 23 -7.49 4.16 -20.94
N VAL A 24 -6.40 4.56 -21.59
CA VAL A 24 -5.50 5.62 -21.12
C VAL A 24 -5.63 6.83 -22.02
N TYR A 25 -5.80 7.99 -21.39
CA TYR A 25 -6.01 9.28 -22.01
C TYR A 25 -4.84 10.20 -21.69
N LYS A 26 -4.41 10.98 -22.67
CA LYS A 26 -3.48 12.07 -22.45
C LYS A 26 -4.22 13.21 -21.77
N ILE A 27 -3.67 13.71 -20.67
CA ILE A 27 -4.24 14.86 -19.98
C ILE A 27 -3.22 16.00 -19.96
N PRO A 28 -3.67 17.26 -20.06
CA PRO A 28 -2.77 18.40 -19.95
C PRO A 28 -2.15 18.49 -18.54
N PRO A 29 -0.92 18.99 -18.41
CA PRO A 29 -0.32 19.27 -17.10
C PRO A 29 -1.21 20.24 -16.33
N ARG A 30 -1.42 19.99 -15.04
CA ARG A 30 -2.30 20.78 -14.18
C ARG A 30 -1.97 22.28 -14.24
N THR A 31 -2.92 23.09 -14.72
CA THR A 31 -2.77 24.55 -14.88
C THR A 31 -3.43 25.36 -13.76
N THR A 32 -4.24 24.76 -12.89
CA THR A 32 -4.97 25.45 -11.82
C THR A 32 -5.18 24.51 -10.62
N SER A 33 -5.34 25.07 -9.41
CA SER A 33 -5.61 24.36 -8.15
C SER A 33 -6.92 23.53 -8.12
N GLY A 34 -7.67 23.47 -9.22
CA GLY A 34 -8.85 22.59 -9.36
C GLY A 34 -8.42 21.13 -9.56
N GLY A 35 -9.22 20.19 -9.07
CA GLY A 35 -9.03 18.76 -9.37
C GLY A 35 -9.38 18.43 -10.83
N TYR A 36 -9.05 17.23 -11.28
CA TYR A 36 -9.30 16.81 -12.66
C TYR A 36 -10.78 16.50 -12.93
N LYS A 37 -11.26 16.91 -14.11
CA LYS A 37 -12.59 16.59 -14.63
C LYS A 37 -12.46 15.82 -15.93
N CYS A 38 -13.05 14.63 -16.00
CA CYS A 38 -12.97 13.77 -17.17
C CYS A 38 -13.88 14.21 -18.31
N GLY A 39 -14.88 15.08 -18.04
CA GLY A 39 -15.72 15.68 -19.07
C GLY A 39 -14.95 16.50 -20.10
N GLU A 40 -13.69 16.87 -19.83
CA GLU A 40 -12.78 17.54 -20.75
C GLU A 40 -11.94 16.58 -21.60
N TRP A 41 -11.91 15.28 -21.27
CA TRP A 41 -11.11 14.28 -21.99
C TRP A 41 -11.92 13.73 -23.16
N LEU A 42 -11.44 13.95 -24.38
CA LEU A 42 -12.10 13.50 -25.59
C LEU A 42 -11.68 12.07 -25.94
N GLN A 43 -12.49 11.37 -26.74
CA GLN A 43 -12.12 10.07 -27.28
C GLN A 43 -10.84 10.14 -28.12
N SER A 44 -10.58 11.29 -28.74
CA SER A 44 -9.33 11.60 -29.48
C SER A 44 -8.09 11.67 -28.58
N ASP A 45 -8.27 11.89 -27.27
CA ASP A 45 -7.15 11.92 -26.31
C ASP A 45 -6.77 10.52 -25.82
N LYS A 46 -7.52 9.48 -26.20
CA LYS A 46 -7.16 8.09 -25.91
C LYS A 46 -5.86 7.74 -26.65
N ILE A 47 -4.81 7.46 -25.89
CA ILE A 47 -3.49 7.12 -26.42
C ILE A 47 -3.19 5.62 -26.34
N TRP A 48 -3.85 4.89 -25.45
CA TRP A 48 -3.58 3.47 -25.25
C TRP A 48 -4.77 2.73 -24.63
N SER A 49 -4.82 1.42 -24.81
CA SER A 49 -5.70 0.53 -24.06
C SER A 49 -5.09 -0.85 -23.91
N GLY A 50 -5.37 -1.49 -22.78
CA GLY A 50 -4.83 -2.80 -22.47
C GLY A 50 -5.27 -3.26 -21.09
N ARG A 51 -4.46 -4.10 -20.47
CA ARG A 51 -4.72 -4.70 -19.17
C ARG A 51 -4.14 -3.81 -18.07
N LEU A 52 -4.85 -3.69 -16.96
CA LEU A 52 -4.34 -3.08 -15.74
C LEU A 52 -4.14 -4.15 -14.68
N ARG A 53 -3.00 -4.12 -14.00
CA ARG A 53 -2.69 -5.00 -12.89
C ARG A 53 -2.24 -4.18 -11.69
N VAL A 54 -2.87 -4.42 -10.54
CA VAL A 54 -2.48 -3.81 -9.26
C VAL A 54 -1.70 -4.86 -8.48
N VAL A 55 -0.47 -4.54 -8.12
CA VAL A 55 0.46 -5.41 -7.41
C VAL A 55 0.86 -4.74 -6.10
N SER A 56 0.82 -5.51 -5.02
CA SER A 56 1.33 -5.13 -3.71
C SER A 56 2.73 -5.70 -3.55
N CYS A 57 3.72 -4.85 -3.30
CA CYS A 57 5.11 -5.23 -3.03
C CYS A 57 5.49 -4.74 -1.64
N LYS A 58 5.39 -5.63 -0.63
CA LYS A 58 5.56 -5.30 0.80
C LYS A 58 4.68 -4.11 1.23
N ASP A 59 5.30 -2.98 1.46
CA ASP A 59 4.72 -1.72 1.93
C ASP A 59 4.34 -0.76 0.80
N ARG A 60 4.53 -1.14 -0.47
CA ARG A 60 4.24 -0.31 -1.64
C ARG A 60 3.21 -0.98 -2.55
N CYS A 61 2.41 -0.17 -3.23
CA CYS A 61 1.49 -0.63 -4.26
C CYS A 61 1.92 -0.11 -5.62
N GLU A 62 1.87 -0.95 -6.64
CA GLU A 62 2.26 -0.67 -8.01
C GLU A 62 1.10 -0.96 -8.95
N ILE A 63 0.75 0.02 -9.77
CA ILE A 63 -0.25 -0.13 -10.83
C ILE A 63 0.49 -0.25 -12.16
N ARG A 64 0.45 -1.43 -12.75
CA ARG A 64 1.09 -1.77 -14.02
C ARG A 64 0.05 -1.75 -15.15
N LEU A 65 0.33 -0.99 -16.20
CA LEU A 65 -0.42 -0.97 -17.45
C LEU A 65 0.31 -1.83 -18.46
N GLU A 66 -0.30 -2.93 -18.86
CA GLU A 66 0.30 -3.98 -19.68
C GLU A 66 -0.48 -4.19 -20.97
N ASP A 67 0.22 -4.38 -22.07
CA ASP A 67 -0.42 -4.69 -23.34
C ASP A 67 -1.13 -6.04 -23.26
N SER A 68 -2.40 -6.09 -23.72
CA SER A 68 -3.24 -7.28 -23.56
C SER A 68 -2.79 -8.46 -24.42
N SER A 69 -2.00 -8.21 -25.48
CA SER A 69 -1.56 -9.21 -26.45
C SER A 69 -0.18 -9.76 -26.12
N SER A 70 0.77 -8.88 -25.80
CA SER A 70 2.17 -9.20 -25.53
C SER A 70 2.49 -9.37 -24.05
N GLY A 71 1.76 -8.69 -23.16
CA GLY A 71 2.10 -8.56 -21.75
C GLY A 71 3.20 -7.52 -21.49
N ASP A 72 3.60 -6.74 -22.50
CA ASP A 72 4.64 -5.71 -22.34
C ASP A 72 4.14 -4.57 -21.45
N LEU A 73 5.00 -4.13 -20.53
CA LEU A 73 4.71 -3.01 -19.64
C LEU A 73 4.72 -1.70 -20.44
N PHE A 74 3.57 -1.05 -20.53
CA PHE A 74 3.42 0.28 -21.15
C PHE A 74 3.81 1.39 -20.17
N ALA A 75 3.32 1.31 -18.93
CA ALA A 75 3.55 2.32 -17.90
C ALA A 75 3.33 1.75 -16.49
N ALA A 76 4.04 2.30 -15.51
CA ALA A 76 3.86 1.95 -14.10
C ALA A 76 3.62 3.20 -13.24
N CYS A 77 2.71 3.07 -12.27
CA CYS A 77 2.46 4.07 -11.25
C CYS A 77 2.77 3.45 -9.88
N PHE A 78 3.68 4.08 -9.15
CA PHE A 78 3.99 3.70 -7.78
C PHE A 78 3.11 4.50 -6.82
N VAL A 79 2.29 3.79 -6.05
CA VAL A 79 1.39 4.33 -5.05
C VAL A 79 2.04 4.19 -3.68
N ASP A 80 2.42 5.33 -3.10
CA ASP A 80 2.81 5.40 -1.70
C ASP A 80 1.55 5.35 -0.83
N PRO A 81 1.39 4.38 0.08
CA PRO A 81 0.21 4.29 0.94
C PRO A 81 0.00 5.52 1.81
N ALA A 82 1.04 6.29 2.15
CA ALA A 82 0.91 7.54 2.89
C ALA A 82 0.49 8.73 1.99
N ARG A 83 0.63 8.60 0.67
CA ARG A 83 0.40 9.67 -0.32
C ARG A 83 -0.34 9.16 -1.54
N ARG A 84 -1.39 8.35 -1.30
CA ARG A 84 -2.21 7.77 -2.36
C ARG A 84 -2.77 8.84 -3.30
N GLU A 85 -3.28 9.93 -2.75
CA GLU A 85 -3.88 11.05 -3.51
C GLU A 85 -2.90 11.72 -4.49
N ASN A 86 -1.59 11.69 -4.20
CA ASN A 86 -0.57 12.23 -5.11
C ASN A 86 -0.27 11.32 -6.30
N SER A 87 -0.61 10.04 -6.17
CA SER A 87 -0.30 8.99 -7.15
C SER A 87 -1.53 8.61 -7.98
N VAL A 88 -2.70 8.61 -7.33
CA VAL A 88 -4.00 8.27 -7.92
C VAL A 88 -5.03 9.30 -7.44
N GLU A 89 -5.54 10.11 -8.35
CA GLU A 89 -6.58 11.11 -8.06
C GLU A 89 -7.89 10.71 -8.79
N PRO A 90 -9.02 10.51 -8.08
CA PRO A 90 -10.29 10.24 -8.75
C PRO A 90 -10.82 11.49 -9.48
N SER A 91 -11.51 11.29 -10.61
CA SER A 91 -12.17 12.39 -11.32
C SER A 91 -13.34 12.95 -10.51
N LEU A 92 -13.52 14.27 -10.52
CA LEU A 92 -14.55 14.95 -9.72
C LEU A 92 -15.98 14.71 -10.21
N ASP A 93 -16.13 14.40 -11.49
CA ASP A 93 -17.40 14.30 -12.22
C ASP A 93 -17.78 12.86 -12.61
N SER A 94 -16.87 11.90 -12.39
CA SER A 94 -17.10 10.50 -12.74
C SER A 94 -16.35 9.55 -11.84
N SER A 95 -17.02 8.47 -11.42
CA SER A 95 -16.41 7.41 -10.64
C SER A 95 -15.71 6.34 -11.48
N ARG A 96 -15.70 6.48 -12.82
CA ARG A 96 -15.03 5.54 -13.75
C ARG A 96 -13.67 6.03 -14.24
N TYR A 97 -13.32 7.27 -13.93
CA TYR A 97 -12.10 7.89 -14.41
C TYR A 97 -11.23 8.31 -13.24
N PHE A 98 -9.94 8.11 -13.41
CA PHE A 98 -8.91 8.42 -12.43
C PHE A 98 -7.75 9.07 -13.16
N VAL A 99 -6.92 9.80 -12.44
CA VAL A 99 -5.63 10.30 -12.92
C VAL A 99 -4.54 9.53 -12.22
N LEU A 100 -3.64 8.96 -13.01
CA LEU A 100 -2.46 8.26 -12.51
C LEU A 100 -1.21 9.12 -12.75
N ARG A 101 -0.32 9.11 -11.76
CA ARG A 101 1.05 9.63 -11.89
C ARG A 101 1.97 8.50 -12.36
N ILE A 102 2.34 8.50 -13.64
CA ILE A 102 3.29 7.56 -14.21
C ILE A 102 4.71 8.06 -14.00
N ASP A 103 5.61 7.18 -13.59
CA ASP A 103 7.05 7.47 -13.52
C ASP A 103 7.77 6.90 -14.76
N ASP A 104 8.70 7.67 -15.32
CA ASP A 104 9.52 7.28 -16.48
C ASP A 104 10.77 6.46 -16.07
N GLY A 105 10.92 6.12 -14.79
CA GLY A 105 12.09 5.45 -14.21
C GLY A 105 13.35 6.34 -14.14
N ARG A 106 13.30 7.54 -14.73
CA ARG A 106 14.40 8.51 -14.80
C ARG A 106 14.17 9.71 -13.86
N GLY A 107 13.25 9.58 -12.91
CA GLY A 107 12.88 10.64 -11.96
C GLY A 107 11.95 11.71 -12.52
N LYS A 108 11.45 11.53 -13.75
CA LYS A 108 10.39 12.36 -14.33
C LYS A 108 9.06 11.63 -14.19
N TYR A 109 8.01 12.40 -13.93
CA TYR A 109 6.66 11.90 -13.86
C TYR A 109 5.75 12.61 -14.87
N ALA A 110 4.73 11.90 -15.32
CA ALA A 110 3.66 12.41 -16.16
C ALA A 110 2.32 12.03 -15.54
N PHE A 111 1.29 12.83 -15.81
CA PHE A 111 -0.07 12.47 -15.44
C PHE A 111 -0.81 11.94 -16.66
N ILE A 112 -1.54 10.85 -16.47
CA ILE A 112 -2.41 10.26 -17.49
C ILE A 112 -3.81 10.09 -16.92
N GLY A 113 -4.81 10.19 -17.77
CA GLY A 113 -6.17 9.76 -17.45
C GLY A 113 -6.29 8.26 -17.63
N LEU A 114 -6.91 7.59 -16.67
CA LEU A 114 -7.30 6.19 -16.70
C LEU A 114 -8.82 6.13 -16.73
N GLY A 115 -9.39 5.40 -17.68
CA GLY A 115 -10.81 5.13 -17.77
C GLY A 115 -11.10 3.63 -17.74
N PHE A 116 -12.03 3.24 -16.89
CA PHE A 116 -12.57 1.89 -16.85
C PHE A 116 -13.77 1.75 -17.78
N ALA A 117 -13.89 0.59 -18.43
CA ALA A 117 -15.07 0.28 -19.25
C ALA A 117 -16.32 0.23 -18.38
N GLU A 118 -16.24 -0.52 -17.27
CA GLU A 118 -17.34 -0.72 -16.34
C GLU A 118 -17.16 0.04 -15.03
N ARG A 119 -18.29 0.42 -14.42
CA ARG A 119 -18.29 1.08 -13.11
C ARG A 119 -17.87 0.15 -11.98
N ASN A 120 -18.13 -1.15 -12.14
CA ASN A 120 -17.80 -2.16 -11.15
C ASN A 120 -16.28 -2.34 -11.06
N GLU A 121 -15.59 -2.42 -12.20
CA GLU A 121 -14.12 -2.53 -12.23
C GLU A 121 -13.44 -1.30 -11.59
N ALA A 122 -13.98 -0.10 -11.84
CA ALA A 122 -13.50 1.13 -11.21
C ALA A 122 -13.71 1.11 -9.67
N PHE A 123 -14.81 0.53 -9.21
CA PHE A 123 -15.08 0.35 -7.80
C PHE A 123 -14.10 -0.66 -7.18
N ASP A 124 -13.94 -1.83 -7.80
CA ASP A 124 -13.01 -2.86 -7.34
C ASP A 124 -11.57 -2.34 -7.30
N PHE A 125 -11.16 -1.51 -8.26
CA PHE A 125 -9.86 -0.81 -8.24
C PHE A 125 -9.70 0.08 -7.02
N ASN A 126 -10.71 0.88 -6.69
CA ASN A 126 -10.68 1.75 -5.52
C ASN A 126 -10.64 0.94 -4.21
N VAL A 127 -11.40 -0.16 -4.15
CA VAL A 127 -11.38 -1.09 -3.01
C VAL A 127 -10.02 -1.73 -2.85
N ALA A 128 -9.42 -2.26 -3.92
CA ALA A 128 -8.12 -2.92 -3.89
C ALA A 128 -7.01 -2.00 -3.34
N LEU A 129 -6.98 -0.73 -3.79
CA LEU A 129 -6.06 0.27 -3.26
C LEU A 129 -6.31 0.57 -1.77
N SER A 130 -7.58 0.68 -1.37
CA SER A 130 -7.95 1.01 0.02
C SER A 130 -7.67 -0.16 0.97
N ASP A 131 -7.82 -1.40 0.50
CA ASP A 131 -7.52 -2.60 1.29
C ASP A 131 -6.02 -2.71 1.55
N HIS A 132 -5.19 -2.47 0.53
CA HIS A 132 -3.74 -2.41 0.70
C HIS A 132 -3.31 -1.33 1.68
N GLU A 133 -3.87 -0.12 1.60
CA GLU A 133 -3.55 0.97 2.55
C GLU A 133 -3.85 0.56 4.01
N LYS A 134 -4.98 -0.11 4.25
CA LYS A 134 -5.34 -0.64 5.57
C LYS A 134 -4.42 -1.76 6.01
N TYR A 135 -4.03 -2.65 5.10
CA TYR A 135 -3.09 -3.73 5.37
C TYR A 135 -1.74 -3.17 5.82
N VAL A 136 -1.13 -2.28 5.02
CA VAL A 136 0.16 -1.64 5.35
C VAL A 136 0.09 -0.89 6.68
N ARG A 137 -1.02 -0.20 6.96
CA ARG A 137 -1.20 0.49 8.23
C ARG A 137 -1.16 -0.48 9.43
N ARG A 138 -1.85 -1.63 9.34
CA ARG A 138 -1.89 -2.63 10.42
C ARG A 138 -0.53 -3.29 10.64
N GLU A 139 0.19 -3.60 9.57
CA GLU A 139 1.52 -4.21 9.69
C GLU A 139 2.51 -3.23 10.35
N LYS A 140 2.45 -1.94 9.99
CA LYS A 140 3.24 -0.89 10.66
C LYS A 140 2.90 -0.70 12.15
N GLU A 141 1.65 -0.94 12.55
CA GLU A 141 1.24 -0.89 13.96
C GLU A 141 1.81 -2.10 14.73
N LYS A 142 1.77 -3.30 14.16
CA LYS A 142 2.35 -4.51 14.77
C LYS A 142 3.87 -4.46 14.90
N GLU A 143 4.57 -3.92 13.91
CA GLU A 143 6.03 -3.72 13.97
C GLU A 143 6.43 -2.75 15.09
N LYS A 144 5.62 -1.72 15.34
CA LYS A 144 5.85 -0.79 16.45
C LYS A 144 5.61 -1.43 17.82
N GLU A 145 4.56 -2.25 17.95
CA GLU A 145 4.30 -3.00 19.18
C GLU A 145 5.40 -4.04 19.47
N ALA A 146 5.97 -4.66 18.42
CA ALA A 146 7.12 -5.55 18.55
C ALA A 146 8.42 -4.82 18.91
N GLY A 147 8.60 -3.57 18.46
CA GLY A 147 9.76 -2.72 18.77
C GLY A 147 9.71 -2.06 20.15
N GLU A 148 8.53 -1.91 20.76
CA GLU A 148 8.39 -1.38 22.14
C GLU A 148 8.58 -2.45 23.23
N THR A 149 8.87 -3.71 22.86
CA THR A 149 9.17 -4.79 23.82
C THR A 149 10.69 -5.02 24.02
N SER A 150 11.54 -4.08 23.61
CA SER A 150 13.01 -4.24 23.72
C SER A 150 13.78 -3.10 24.37
N GLU A 151 13.12 -2.20 25.12
CA GLU A 151 13.82 -1.24 26.02
C GLU A 151 13.06 -1.01 27.33
N SER A 152 13.04 -2.03 28.18
CA SER A 152 13.00 -1.84 29.63
C SER A 152 13.84 -2.92 30.31
N ASP A 153 15.15 -2.69 30.28
CA ASP A 153 16.13 -2.99 31.32
C ASP A 153 15.94 -4.32 32.08
N ASP A 154 16.60 -5.38 31.60
CA ASP A 154 16.93 -6.58 32.37
C ASP A 154 17.92 -6.25 33.51
N HIS A 155 17.46 -5.51 34.53
CA HIS A 155 18.17 -5.43 35.80
C HIS A 155 17.45 -6.23 36.88
N ILE A 156 17.82 -7.51 36.99
CA ILE A 156 17.50 -8.32 38.16
C ILE A 156 18.52 -7.97 39.26
N ASP A 157 18.19 -7.01 40.11
CA ASP A 157 18.88 -6.80 41.38
C ASP A 157 18.56 -7.94 42.35
N ILE A 158 19.31 -9.04 42.25
CA ILE A 158 19.35 -10.06 43.30
C ILE A 158 20.15 -9.48 44.47
N HIS A 159 19.47 -8.81 45.40
CA HIS A 159 20.11 -8.32 46.62
C HIS A 159 20.47 -9.50 47.53
N PRO A 160 21.75 -9.75 47.85
CA PRO A 160 22.14 -10.81 48.77
C PRO A 160 22.02 -10.28 50.21
N ALA A 161 21.45 -11.11 51.11
CA ALA A 161 21.10 -10.81 52.50
C ALA A 161 19.85 -9.92 52.64
N VAL A 162 18.78 -10.32 53.34
CA VAL A 162 18.77 -10.75 54.75
C VAL A 162 17.62 -11.74 55.02
N ASN A 163 17.95 -12.68 55.90
CA ASN A 163 17.26 -13.88 56.28
C ASN A 163 16.07 -13.65 57.25
N HIS A 164 15.18 -14.65 57.29
CA HIS A 164 14.20 -14.98 58.34
C HIS A 164 13.00 -14.05 58.61
N ARG A 165 11.78 -14.60 58.46
CA ARG A 165 10.96 -15.05 59.60
C ARG A 165 9.68 -15.77 59.15
N LEU A 166 9.67 -17.10 59.33
CA LEU A 166 8.45 -17.90 59.44
C LEU A 166 7.54 -17.30 60.52
N LYS A 167 6.25 -17.13 60.22
CA LYS A 167 5.22 -17.36 61.23
C LYS A 167 3.97 -17.97 60.61
N VAL A 168 3.91 -19.28 60.74
CA VAL A 168 2.69 -20.09 60.71
C VAL A 168 1.68 -19.49 61.68
N SER A 169 0.42 -19.37 61.27
CA SER A 169 -0.72 -19.57 62.16
C SER A 169 -1.98 -19.91 61.34
N GLY A 170 -2.21 -21.21 61.18
CA GLY A 170 -3.56 -21.71 61.02
C GLY A 170 -4.28 -21.61 62.37
N SER A 171 -5.49 -21.06 62.37
CA SER A 171 -6.41 -21.18 63.49
C SER A 171 -7.68 -21.83 62.97
N VAL A 172 -7.70 -23.16 63.07
CA VAL A 172 -8.93 -23.94 63.22
C VAL A 172 -9.08 -24.13 64.73
N HIS A 173 -10.24 -23.74 65.27
CA HIS A 173 -11.01 -24.40 66.34
C HIS A 173 -11.96 -23.39 67.00
N LYS A 174 -13.26 -23.64 66.88
CA LYS A 174 -14.15 -23.70 68.06
C LYS A 174 -15.43 -24.47 67.71
N LEU A 175 -15.54 -25.60 68.41
CA LEU A 175 -16.72 -26.27 68.98
C LEU A 175 -18.09 -25.90 68.42
#